data_AF-A0A9P5J739-F1
#
_entry.id   AF-A0A9P5J739-F1
#
_cell.length_a   1.000
_cell.length_b   1.000
_cell.length_c   1.000
_cell.angle_alpha   90.00
_cell.angle_beta   90.00
_cell.angle_gamma   90.00
#
_symmetry.space_group_name_H-M   'P 1'
#
loop_
_entity.id
_entity.type
_entity.pdbx_description
1 polymer ?
#
loop_
_entity_poly.entity_id
_entity_poly.type
_entity_poly.pdbx_seq_one_letter_code
_entity_poly.pdbx_strand_id
1 'polypeptide(L)'
;MPNDSCGRVELVLGLQVTRLSRQAAESRHHHNPAPRLNTVLTLGKTCRMSEDNEIWNPNIGSKTSILVLDRDVWLEILLHFDDPRDILCLRMVSKWLQLITLEMGVWNRFLRTQCAVNYVPSCTFPFSDMDRHQLERVTTRPYRMIHKLLSPDPMCIMETVLRLYSVPTSEDSADETILDISVIAGGRYVVTASSAQKVVVWDLGLSSALEGGPESSPQALAVIDAPERLFSIYTIMLRVLPTKDSSSYRVVLGVDTHDTNDWK
;
A
#
# COMPACT_ATOMS: atom_id res chain seq x y z
N MET A 1 19.42 33.23 33.05
CA MET A 1 18.10 32.77 32.57
C MET A 1 18.40 31.56 31.69
N PRO A 2 18.15 30.33 32.15
CA PRO A 2 18.47 29.15 31.36
C PRO A 2 17.43 28.99 30.24
N ASN A 3 17.91 28.63 29.05
CA ASN A 3 17.07 28.26 27.91
C ASN A 3 16.32 26.97 28.26
N ASP A 4 14.99 27.04 28.32
CA ASP A 4 14.16 25.85 28.34
C ASP A 4 14.26 25.15 26.99
N SER A 5 15.06 24.08 26.99
CA SER A 5 15.18 23.16 25.87
C SER A 5 13.86 22.41 25.72
N CYS A 6 13.13 22.70 24.64
CA CYS A 6 12.06 21.86 24.10
C CYS A 6 12.57 20.41 23.99
N GLY A 7 12.11 19.56 24.91
CA GLY A 7 12.51 18.16 25.01
C GLY A 7 11.81 17.32 23.96
N ARG A 8 12.35 17.27 22.74
CA ARG A 8 11.94 16.28 21.74
C ARG A 8 12.44 14.89 22.19
N VAL A 9 11.58 14.10 22.81
CA VAL A 9 11.86 12.70 23.11
C VAL A 9 11.61 11.89 21.83
N GLU A 10 12.68 11.48 21.15
CA GLU A 10 12.57 10.56 20.01
C GLU A 10 12.57 9.11 20.51
N LEU A 11 11.40 8.49 20.59
CA LEU A 11 11.31 7.05 20.63
C LEU A 11 11.55 6.52 19.20
N VAL A 12 12.80 6.19 18.86
CA VAL A 12 13.12 5.56 17.58
C VAL A 12 12.82 4.08 17.68
N LEU A 13 11.58 3.73 17.35
CA LEU A 13 11.22 2.33 17.16
C LEU A 13 11.68 1.92 15.77
N GLY A 14 12.87 1.30 15.71
CA GLY A 14 13.32 0.59 14.52
C GLY A 14 12.48 -0.68 14.39
N LEU A 15 11.40 -0.63 13.62
CA LEU A 15 10.63 -1.83 13.31
C LEU A 15 11.36 -2.57 12.18
N GLN A 16 12.49 -3.21 12.51
CA GLN A 16 13.08 -4.21 11.64
C GLN A 16 12.17 -5.43 11.67
N VAL A 17 11.31 -5.59 10.66
CA VAL A 17 10.69 -6.88 10.35
C VAL A 17 11.78 -7.80 9.77
N THR A 18 12.78 -8.14 10.59
CA THR A 18 13.74 -9.18 10.25
C THR A 18 13.08 -10.52 10.51
N ARG A 19 12.65 -11.20 9.43
CA ARG A 19 12.58 -12.68 9.48
C ARG A 19 13.96 -13.15 9.93
N LEU A 20 14.02 -13.90 11.03
CA LEU A 20 15.23 -14.62 11.45
C LEU A 20 15.59 -15.63 10.36
N SER A 21 16.49 -15.25 9.45
CA SER A 21 17.26 -16.20 8.63
C SER A 21 18.70 -15.72 8.50
N ARG A 22 19.63 -16.62 8.84
CA ARG A 22 21.09 -16.47 8.86
C ARG A 22 21.71 -15.96 7.54
N GLN A 23 22.76 -15.15 7.73
CA GLN A 23 24.00 -14.96 6.94
C GLN A 23 24.12 -13.89 5.82
N ALA A 24 25.20 -13.10 6.00
CA ALA A 24 26.14 -12.44 5.06
C ALA A 24 25.64 -11.24 4.21
N ALA A 25 26.12 -9.99 4.44
CA ALA A 25 27.37 -9.36 3.93
C ALA A 25 27.30 -9.12 2.39
N GLU A 26 27.41 -7.93 1.76
CA GLU A 26 28.26 -6.73 1.93
C GLU A 26 27.74 -5.54 1.07
N SER A 27 27.97 -4.29 1.53
CA SER A 27 28.49 -3.04 0.85
C SER A 27 28.24 -2.80 -0.68
N ARG A 28 27.99 -1.61 -1.28
CA ARG A 28 28.34 -0.18 -1.04
C ARG A 28 27.63 0.76 -2.08
N HIS A 29 27.47 2.04 -1.69
CA HIS A 29 27.38 3.36 -2.39
C HIS A 29 27.04 3.55 -3.88
N HIS A 30 26.09 4.48 -4.18
CA HIS A 30 26.32 5.74 -4.94
C HIS A 30 25.11 6.72 -4.97
N HIS A 31 25.39 7.98 -5.37
CA HIS A 31 24.63 9.24 -5.18
C HIS A 31 23.78 9.71 -6.40
N ASN A 32 22.71 10.47 -6.09
CA ASN A 32 22.06 11.60 -6.84
C ASN A 32 21.25 11.35 -8.15
N PRO A 33 20.44 12.32 -8.62
CA PRO A 33 19.37 13.12 -7.98
C PRO A 33 18.00 13.02 -8.71
N ALA A 34 16.98 13.67 -8.15
CA ALA A 34 15.57 13.67 -8.58
C ALA A 34 15.28 14.27 -9.98
N PRO A 35 14.10 13.94 -10.57
CA PRO A 35 13.39 14.86 -11.45
C PRO A 35 12.02 15.30 -10.87
N ARG A 36 11.65 16.52 -11.25
CA ARG A 36 10.41 17.23 -10.94
C ARG A 36 9.37 17.06 -12.06
N LEU A 37 8.11 17.01 -11.63
CA LEU A 37 6.87 17.59 -12.19
C LEU A 37 6.25 17.06 -13.51
N ASN A 38 4.97 16.71 -13.34
CA ASN A 38 3.77 16.94 -14.16
C ASN A 38 3.72 16.46 -15.62
N THR A 39 2.72 15.62 -15.93
CA THR A 39 1.68 15.91 -16.94
C THR A 39 0.49 14.95 -16.74
N VAL A 40 -0.71 15.53 -16.68
CA VAL A 40 -2.00 14.82 -16.66
C VAL A 40 -2.48 14.65 -18.10
N LEU A 41 -2.75 13.42 -18.51
CA LEU A 41 -3.44 13.11 -19.76
C LEU A 41 -4.63 12.19 -19.45
N THR A 42 -5.83 12.74 -19.57
CA THR A 42 -7.08 12.00 -19.45
C THR A 42 -7.53 11.59 -20.85
N LEU A 43 -7.56 10.29 -21.15
CA LEU A 43 -8.06 9.75 -22.41
C LEU A 43 -9.21 8.78 -22.13
N GLY A 44 -10.43 9.30 -22.23
CA GLY A 44 -11.65 8.48 -22.20
C GLY A 44 -11.96 7.96 -23.60
N LYS A 45 -11.95 6.64 -23.77
CA LYS A 45 -12.63 5.97 -24.88
C LYS A 45 -13.35 4.73 -24.36
N THR A 46 -14.66 4.69 -24.58
CA THR A 46 -15.49 3.50 -24.42
C THR A 46 -15.35 2.63 -25.66
N CYS A 47 -14.77 1.44 -25.51
CA CYS A 47 -14.75 0.42 -26.57
C CYS A 47 -16.01 -0.44 -26.47
N ARG A 48 -16.85 -0.44 -27.52
CA ARG A 48 -17.84 -1.50 -27.78
C ARG A 48 -17.15 -2.60 -28.57
N MET A 49 -17.22 -3.83 -28.09
CA MET A 49 -16.69 -5.02 -28.77
C MET A 49 -17.79 -5.65 -29.64
N SER A 50 -17.50 -6.02 -30.90
CA SER A 50 -18.36 -6.92 -31.68
C SER A 50 -17.90 -8.36 -31.50
N GLU A 51 -18.87 -9.26 -31.40
CA GLU A 51 -18.68 -10.69 -31.16
C GLU A 51 -18.55 -11.46 -32.48
N ASP A 52 -17.45 -11.27 -33.20
CA ASP A 52 -17.15 -12.10 -34.37
C ASP A 52 -16.08 -13.14 -34.00
N ASN A 53 -16.54 -14.33 -33.61
CA ASN A 53 -15.71 -15.52 -33.38
C ASN A 53 -15.34 -16.17 -34.71
N GLU A 54 -14.37 -15.62 -35.44
CA GLU A 54 -13.75 -16.32 -36.57
C GLU A 54 -12.63 -17.26 -36.10
N ILE A 55 -12.72 -18.53 -36.54
CA ILE A 55 -11.69 -19.55 -36.36
C ILE A 55 -10.48 -19.16 -37.21
N TRP A 56 -9.36 -18.85 -36.54
CA TRP A 56 -8.13 -18.36 -37.16
C TRP A 56 -7.53 -19.38 -38.15
N ASN A 57 -7.46 -19.00 -39.44
CA ASN A 57 -6.86 -19.80 -40.52
C ASN A 57 -5.56 -19.14 -41.03
N PRO A 58 -4.38 -19.76 -40.87
CA PRO A 58 -3.08 -19.10 -41.05
C PRO A 58 -2.62 -18.78 -42.49
N ASN A 59 -3.39 -19.05 -43.54
CA ASN A 59 -2.84 -19.12 -44.91
C ASN A 59 -3.30 -18.07 -45.94
N ILE A 60 -3.69 -16.85 -45.55
CA ILE A 60 -4.03 -15.79 -46.52
C ILE A 60 -3.35 -14.45 -46.18
N GLY A 61 -2.40 -14.04 -47.04
CA GLY A 61 -2.06 -12.65 -47.39
C GLY A 61 -1.69 -11.68 -46.26
N SER A 62 -0.42 -11.28 -46.21
CA SER A 62 0.25 -10.50 -45.15
C SER A 62 -0.42 -9.16 -44.75
N LYS A 63 -1.46 -9.24 -43.92
CA LYS A 63 -1.66 -8.26 -42.85
C LYS A 63 -0.90 -8.81 -41.65
N THR A 64 0.28 -8.27 -41.37
CA THR A 64 0.98 -8.55 -40.11
C THR A 64 0.11 -8.03 -38.98
N SER A 65 -0.78 -8.90 -38.49
CA SER A 65 -1.57 -8.61 -37.31
C SER A 65 -0.60 -8.31 -36.19
N ILE A 66 -0.81 -7.20 -35.48
CA ILE A 66 -0.02 -6.83 -34.29
C ILE A 66 0.00 -7.96 -33.25
N LEU A 67 -0.97 -8.89 -33.34
CA LEU A 67 -1.05 -10.10 -32.53
C LEU A 67 0.05 -11.16 -32.84
N VAL A 68 0.92 -10.93 -33.82
CA VAL A 68 2.03 -11.84 -34.20
C VAL A 68 3.36 -11.45 -33.55
N LEU A 69 3.37 -10.54 -32.57
CA LEU A 69 4.60 -10.28 -31.80
C LEU A 69 4.86 -11.43 -30.81
N ASP A 70 6.15 -11.71 -30.58
CA ASP A 70 6.56 -12.70 -29.58
C ASP A 70 6.08 -12.32 -28.18
N ARG A 71 5.84 -13.35 -27.35
CA ARG A 71 5.36 -13.21 -25.97
C ARG A 71 6.21 -12.22 -25.16
N ASP A 72 7.53 -12.30 -25.29
CA ASP A 72 8.46 -11.44 -24.53
C ASP A 72 8.36 -9.97 -24.94
N VAL A 73 8.10 -9.70 -26.23
CA VAL A 73 7.87 -8.33 -26.74
C VAL A 73 6.60 -7.76 -26.14
N TRP A 74 5.53 -8.55 -26.06
CA TRP A 74 4.29 -8.12 -25.42
C TRP A 74 4.43 -7.92 -23.93
N LEU A 75 5.19 -8.77 -23.22
CA LEU A 75 5.51 -8.54 -21.82
C LEU A 75 6.23 -7.20 -21.65
N GLU A 76 7.21 -6.89 -22.49
CA GLU A 76 7.90 -5.61 -22.40
C GLU A 76 6.97 -4.43 -22.71
N ILE A 77 6.09 -4.53 -23.71
CA ILE A 77 5.05 -3.52 -23.99
C ILE A 77 4.13 -3.33 -22.78
N LEU A 78 3.66 -4.42 -22.15
CA LEU A 78 2.79 -4.36 -20.98
C LEU A 78 3.46 -3.64 -19.81
N LEU A 79 4.78 -3.78 -19.68
CA LEU A 79 5.57 -3.18 -18.60
C LEU A 79 5.88 -1.69 -18.82
N HIS A 80 5.53 -1.14 -19.99
CA HIS A 80 5.57 0.29 -20.29
C HIS A 80 4.25 1.01 -19.98
N PHE A 81 3.18 0.31 -19.59
CA PHE A 81 1.98 0.99 -19.10
C PHE A 81 2.22 1.54 -17.71
N ASP A 82 1.84 2.80 -17.49
CA ASP A 82 1.91 3.42 -16.16
C ASP A 82 0.69 3.04 -15.29
N ASP A 83 -0.44 2.75 -15.94
CA ASP A 83 -1.71 2.48 -15.28
C ASP A 83 -2.09 0.99 -15.35
N PRO A 84 -2.23 0.29 -14.21
CA PRO A 84 -2.67 -1.10 -14.19
C PRO A 84 -4.08 -1.32 -14.77
N ARG A 85 -4.91 -0.28 -14.88
CA ARG A 85 -6.24 -0.37 -15.50
C ARG A 85 -6.15 -0.62 -17.00
N ASP A 86 -5.12 -0.12 -17.66
CA ASP A 86 -4.95 -0.32 -19.10
C ASP A 86 -4.70 -1.79 -19.43
N ILE A 87 -4.00 -2.50 -18.55
CA ILE A 87 -3.83 -3.96 -18.62
C ILE A 87 -5.18 -4.68 -18.51
N LEU A 88 -6.05 -4.24 -17.61
CA LEU A 88 -7.39 -4.82 -17.46
C LEU A 88 -8.25 -4.56 -18.70
N CYS A 89 -8.13 -3.39 -19.32
CA CYS A 89 -8.79 -3.08 -20.58
C CYS A 89 -8.27 -3.96 -21.72
N LEU A 90 -6.94 -4.16 -21.82
CA LEU A 90 -6.31 -5.04 -22.83
C LEU A 90 -6.76 -6.50 -22.69
N ARG A 91 -7.01 -6.97 -21.47
CA ARG A 91 -7.53 -8.30 -21.19
C ARG A 91 -8.86 -8.58 -21.90
N MET A 92 -9.67 -7.54 -22.14
CA MET A 92 -10.96 -7.67 -22.82
C MET A 92 -10.84 -7.79 -24.34
N VAL A 93 -9.67 -7.49 -24.93
CA VAL A 93 -9.49 -7.38 -26.38
C VAL A 93 -9.28 -8.74 -27.05
N SER A 94 -8.52 -9.64 -26.43
CA SER A 94 -8.27 -10.98 -26.99
C SER A 94 -7.92 -12.01 -25.92
N LYS A 95 -8.22 -13.29 -26.19
CA LYS A 95 -7.87 -14.41 -25.30
C LYS A 95 -6.37 -14.52 -25.06
N TRP A 96 -5.57 -14.19 -26.06
CA TRP A 96 -4.11 -14.26 -25.98
C TRP A 96 -3.54 -13.16 -25.07
N LEU A 97 -4.00 -11.91 -25.25
CA LEU A 97 -3.67 -10.82 -24.33
C LEU A 97 -4.18 -11.10 -22.92
N GLN A 98 -5.35 -11.72 -22.80
CA GLN A 98 -5.84 -12.19 -21.52
C GLN A 98 -4.84 -13.14 -20.86
N LEU A 99 -4.34 -14.16 -21.57
CA LEU A 99 -3.37 -15.10 -20.99
C LEU A 99 -2.08 -14.42 -20.50
N ILE A 100 -1.51 -13.49 -21.28
CA ILE A 100 -0.26 -12.81 -20.90
C ILE A 100 -0.45 -11.83 -19.76
N THR A 101 -1.57 -11.11 -19.74
CA THR A 101 -1.92 -10.22 -18.62
C THR A 101 -2.27 -10.95 -17.33
N LEU A 102 -2.32 -12.29 -17.34
CA LEU A 102 -2.47 -13.13 -16.15
C LEU A 102 -1.11 -13.57 -15.58
N GLU A 103 0.01 -13.19 -16.17
CA GLU A 103 1.32 -13.58 -15.64
C GLU A 103 1.66 -12.87 -14.32
N MET A 104 2.10 -13.66 -13.34
CA MET A 104 2.55 -13.16 -12.03
C MET A 104 3.63 -12.09 -12.14
N GLY A 105 4.54 -12.23 -13.12
CA GLY A 105 5.66 -11.30 -13.34
C GLY A 105 5.19 -9.89 -13.68
N VAL A 106 4.12 -9.77 -14.47
CA VAL A 106 3.53 -8.47 -14.84
C VAL A 106 3.05 -7.76 -13.58
N TRP A 107 2.15 -8.39 -12.82
CA TRP A 107 1.57 -7.76 -11.62
C TRP A 107 2.59 -7.49 -10.51
N ASN A 108 3.60 -8.36 -10.36
CA ASN A 108 4.71 -8.09 -9.44
C ASN A 108 5.50 -6.83 -9.83
N ARG A 109 5.84 -6.67 -11.11
CA ARG A 109 6.56 -5.49 -11.59
C ARG A 109 5.70 -4.24 -11.42
N PHE A 110 4.40 -4.30 -11.76
CA PHE A 110 3.47 -3.19 -11.52
C PHE A 110 3.39 -2.78 -10.06
N LEU A 111 3.18 -3.74 -9.15
CA LEU A 111 3.08 -3.44 -7.73
C LEU A 111 4.39 -2.82 -7.20
N ARG A 112 5.56 -3.31 -7.63
CA ARG A 112 6.86 -2.74 -7.26
C ARG A 112 7.02 -1.31 -7.79
N THR A 113 6.68 -1.05 -9.04
CA THR A 113 6.72 0.29 -9.63
C THR A 113 5.79 1.23 -8.86
N GLN A 114 4.56 0.82 -8.59
CA GLN A 114 3.61 1.61 -7.81
C GLN A 114 4.09 1.86 -6.38
N CYS A 115 4.72 0.87 -5.74
CA CYS A 115 5.33 1.06 -4.43
C CYS A 115 6.46 2.10 -4.47
N ALA A 116 7.34 2.02 -5.47
CA ALA A 116 8.44 2.98 -5.65
C ALA A 116 7.91 4.41 -5.90
N VAL A 117 6.93 4.57 -6.78
CA VAL A 117 6.31 5.87 -7.10
C VAL A 117 5.62 6.49 -5.88
N ASN A 118 4.97 5.67 -5.06
CA ASN A 118 4.22 6.13 -3.89
C ASN A 118 5.03 6.10 -2.58
N TYR A 119 6.36 5.92 -2.66
CA TYR A 119 7.26 5.81 -1.50
C TYR A 119 6.79 4.78 -0.46
N VAL A 120 6.24 3.66 -0.94
CA VAL A 120 5.86 2.51 -0.12
C VAL A 120 7.04 1.52 -0.10
N PRO A 121 7.67 1.30 1.06
CA PRO A 121 8.61 0.20 1.28
C PRO A 121 8.16 -1.13 0.68
N SER A 122 9.08 -1.83 0.02
CA SER A 122 8.81 -3.15 -0.54
C SER A 122 8.48 -4.20 0.54
N CYS A 123 8.89 -3.98 1.79
CA CYS A 123 8.55 -4.85 2.91
C CYS A 123 7.05 -4.86 3.24
N THR A 124 6.29 -3.86 2.78
CA THR A 124 4.85 -3.75 3.04
C THR A 124 4.06 -4.89 2.40
N PHE A 125 4.56 -5.40 1.27
CA PHE A 125 3.92 -6.47 0.53
C PHE A 125 4.87 -7.67 0.41
N PRO A 126 4.46 -8.88 0.81
CA PRO A 126 5.28 -10.08 0.70
C PRO A 126 5.15 -10.62 -0.72
N PHE A 127 5.80 -9.98 -1.70
CA PHE A 127 5.67 -10.29 -3.13
C PHE A 127 5.83 -11.78 -3.47
N SER A 128 6.65 -12.52 -2.71
CA SER A 128 6.87 -13.96 -2.90
C SER A 128 5.69 -14.82 -2.48
N ASP A 129 4.91 -14.34 -1.50
CA ASP A 129 3.87 -15.10 -0.83
C ASP A 129 2.48 -14.68 -1.35
N MET A 130 2.42 -13.64 -2.19
CA MET A 130 1.18 -13.15 -2.79
C MET A 130 0.79 -13.97 -4.02
N ASP A 131 -0.49 -14.33 -4.11
CA ASP A 131 -1.06 -14.89 -5.34
C ASP A 131 -1.35 -13.79 -6.38
N ARG A 132 -1.70 -14.23 -7.61
CA ARG A 132 -2.01 -13.33 -8.73
C ARG A 132 -3.15 -12.36 -8.42
N HIS A 133 -4.22 -12.87 -7.81
CA HIS A 133 -5.40 -12.08 -7.51
C HIS A 133 -5.09 -11.02 -6.45
N GLN A 134 -4.27 -11.36 -5.47
CA GLN A 134 -3.77 -10.43 -4.46
C GLN A 134 -2.91 -9.35 -5.11
N LEU A 135 -1.95 -9.69 -5.97
CA LEU A 135 -1.12 -8.71 -6.67
C LEU A 135 -1.96 -7.76 -7.54
N GLU A 136 -2.82 -8.31 -8.40
CA GLU A 136 -3.71 -7.53 -9.28
C GLU A 136 -4.59 -6.57 -8.45
N ARG A 137 -5.16 -7.08 -7.37
CA ARG A 137 -6.05 -6.30 -6.52
C ARG A 137 -5.33 -5.21 -5.74
N VAL A 138 -4.18 -5.50 -5.14
CA VAL A 138 -3.42 -4.47 -4.40
C VAL A 138 -2.98 -3.37 -5.35
N THR A 139 -2.51 -3.73 -6.55
CA THR A 139 -2.08 -2.78 -7.59
C THR A 139 -3.23 -1.88 -8.06
N THR A 140 -4.44 -2.42 -8.18
CA THR A 140 -5.61 -1.67 -8.67
C THR A 140 -6.41 -0.97 -7.57
N ARG A 141 -6.13 -1.28 -6.29
CA ARG A 141 -6.89 -0.78 -5.13
C ARG A 141 -6.91 0.76 -5.02
N PRO A 142 -5.79 1.50 -5.20
CA PRO A 142 -5.83 2.97 -5.12
C PRO A 142 -6.82 3.57 -6.11
N TYR A 143 -6.86 3.05 -7.35
CA TYR A 143 -7.78 3.52 -8.37
C TYR A 143 -9.23 3.20 -8.03
N ARG A 144 -9.51 2.00 -7.52
CA ARG A 144 -10.86 1.63 -7.07
C ARG A 144 -11.32 2.51 -5.92
N MET A 145 -10.42 2.83 -4.98
CA MET A 145 -10.70 3.72 -3.86
C MET A 145 -10.99 5.14 -4.35
N ILE A 146 -10.13 5.71 -5.20
CA ILE A 146 -10.32 7.06 -5.77
C ILE A 146 -11.63 7.13 -6.56
N HIS A 147 -11.90 6.14 -7.42
CA HIS A 147 -13.14 6.08 -8.18
C HIS A 147 -14.37 6.09 -7.27
N LYS A 148 -14.33 5.36 -6.15
CA LYS A 148 -15.42 5.36 -5.17
C LYS A 148 -15.54 6.69 -4.44
N LEU A 149 -14.42 7.30 -4.04
CA LEU A 149 -14.40 8.61 -3.37
C LEU A 149 -14.90 9.75 -4.26
N LEU A 150 -14.64 9.66 -5.56
CA LEU A 150 -15.10 10.64 -6.56
C LEU A 150 -16.50 10.31 -7.10
N SER A 151 -17.10 9.19 -6.70
CA SER A 151 -18.44 8.82 -7.13
C SER A 151 -19.46 9.79 -6.51
N PRO A 152 -20.37 10.38 -7.30
CA PRO A 152 -21.43 11.24 -6.76
C PRO A 152 -22.47 10.47 -5.95
N ASP A 153 -22.45 9.12 -6.02
CA ASP A 153 -23.37 8.27 -5.28
C ASP A 153 -22.84 7.99 -3.84
N PRO A 154 -23.49 8.54 -2.80
CA PRO A 154 -23.08 8.32 -1.41
C PRO A 154 -23.21 6.85 -0.97
N MET A 155 -24.03 6.04 -1.64
CA MET A 155 -24.14 4.60 -1.36
C MET A 155 -22.91 3.83 -1.83
N CYS A 156 -22.25 4.30 -2.89
CA CYS A 156 -21.02 3.69 -3.41
C CYS A 156 -19.84 3.81 -2.41
N ILE A 157 -19.86 4.85 -1.57
CA ILE A 157 -18.87 5.05 -0.50
C ILE A 157 -19.12 4.06 0.64
N MET A 158 -20.36 3.86 1.07
CA MET A 158 -20.76 2.91 2.13
C MET A 158 -20.41 1.45 1.79
N GLU A 159 -20.50 1.07 0.52
CA GLU A 159 -20.12 -0.27 0.05
C GLU A 159 -18.59 -0.48 -0.01
N THR A 160 -17.81 0.56 0.24
CA THR A 160 -16.39 0.39 0.61
C THR A 160 -16.37 -0.10 2.04
N VAL A 161 -16.64 -1.41 2.19
CA VAL A 161 -16.70 -2.18 3.44
C VAL A 161 -15.97 -1.41 4.54
N LEU A 162 -16.73 -0.62 5.31
CA LEU A 162 -16.30 -0.10 6.60
C LEU A 162 -16.11 -1.34 7.43
N ARG A 163 -14.92 -1.93 7.32
CA ARG A 163 -14.52 -3.03 8.18
C ARG A 163 -14.34 -2.42 9.55
N LEU A 164 -15.43 -2.47 10.30
CA LEU A 164 -15.44 -2.24 11.72
C LEU A 164 -14.65 -3.40 12.30
N TYR A 165 -13.35 -3.17 12.43
CA TYR A 165 -12.51 -4.07 13.16
C TYR A 165 -12.75 -3.82 14.64
N SER A 166 -13.35 -4.80 15.31
CA SER A 166 -13.33 -4.84 16.76
C SER A 166 -11.88 -5.07 17.16
N VAL A 167 -11.25 -4.06 17.75
CA VAL A 167 -9.97 -4.25 18.43
C VAL A 167 -10.25 -5.19 19.60
N PRO A 168 -9.58 -6.35 19.70
CA PRO A 168 -9.75 -7.24 20.83
C PRO A 168 -9.23 -6.51 22.08
N THR A 169 -10.14 -5.88 22.81
CA THR A 169 -9.89 -5.41 24.16
C THR A 169 -9.81 -6.65 25.04
N SER A 170 -8.68 -6.87 25.72
CA SER A 170 -8.63 -7.83 26.83
C SER A 170 -9.76 -7.50 27.81
N GLU A 171 -10.37 -8.49 28.46
CA GLU A 171 -11.50 -8.24 29.39
C GLU A 171 -11.16 -7.23 30.50
N ASP A 172 -9.86 -7.05 30.82
CA ASP A 172 -9.34 -6.04 31.75
C ASP A 172 -9.15 -4.62 31.16
N SER A 173 -9.50 -4.39 29.89
CA SER A 173 -9.24 -3.13 29.15
C SER A 173 -10.51 -2.35 28.80
N ALA A 174 -11.58 -2.50 29.58
CA ALA A 174 -12.88 -1.85 29.34
C ALA A 174 -12.80 -0.31 29.19
N ASP A 175 -11.72 0.33 29.68
CA ASP A 175 -11.50 1.78 29.62
C ASP A 175 -10.36 2.21 28.68
N GLU A 176 -9.84 1.32 27.83
CA GLU A 176 -8.78 1.68 26.87
C GLU A 176 -9.37 2.47 25.69
N THR A 177 -9.01 3.75 25.59
CA THR A 177 -9.42 4.63 24.50
C THR A 177 -8.26 4.85 23.53
N ILE A 178 -8.51 4.75 22.23
CA ILE A 178 -7.51 5.08 21.20
C ILE A 178 -7.38 6.61 21.16
N LEU A 179 -6.20 7.11 21.47
CA LEU A 179 -5.87 8.54 21.49
C LEU A 179 -5.43 9.03 20.11
N ASP A 180 -4.71 8.20 19.35
CA ASP A 180 -4.24 8.56 18.02
C ASP A 180 -4.13 7.33 17.12
N ILE A 181 -4.26 7.56 15.81
CA ILE A 181 -4.18 6.53 14.77
C ILE A 181 -3.40 7.05 13.56
N SER A 182 -2.46 6.25 13.09
CA SER A 182 -1.66 6.55 11.90
C SER A 182 -1.65 5.36 10.95
N VAL A 183 -1.98 5.59 9.68
CA VAL A 183 -1.95 4.54 8.65
C VAL A 183 -0.59 4.58 7.96
N ILE A 184 0.09 3.44 7.91
CA ILE A 184 1.37 3.31 7.21
C ILE A 184 1.13 3.36 5.69
N ALA A 185 2.05 4.02 4.96
CA ALA A 185 2.01 4.08 3.50
C ALA A 185 1.80 2.68 2.87
N GLY A 186 0.86 2.57 1.93
CA GLY A 186 0.40 1.30 1.36
C GLY A 186 -0.88 0.74 2.03
N GLY A 187 -1.28 1.27 3.19
CA GLY A 187 -2.59 1.00 3.80
C GLY A 187 -2.76 -0.39 4.42
N ARG A 188 -1.68 -1.17 4.54
CA ARG A 188 -1.71 -2.50 5.16
C ARG A 188 -1.59 -2.44 6.69
N TYR A 189 -0.72 -1.56 7.19
CA TYR A 189 -0.45 -1.46 8.61
C TYR A 189 -1.06 -0.20 9.20
N VAL A 190 -1.51 -0.31 10.44
CA VAL A 190 -2.03 0.79 11.24
C VAL A 190 -1.28 0.83 12.55
N VAL A 191 -0.93 2.02 13.01
CA VAL A 191 -0.36 2.26 14.32
C VAL A 191 -1.41 2.99 15.16
N THR A 192 -1.69 2.49 16.35
CA THR A 192 -2.59 3.14 17.31
C THR A 192 -1.83 3.46 18.59
N ALA A 193 -2.14 4.59 19.22
CA ALA A 193 -1.73 4.91 20.58
C ALA A 193 -2.99 4.93 21.47
N SER A 194 -2.91 4.40 22.70
CA SER A 194 -4.05 4.30 23.60
C SER A 194 -3.83 4.93 24.97
N SER A 195 -4.92 5.21 25.70
CA SER A 195 -4.89 5.75 27.07
C SER A 195 -4.16 4.82 28.06
N ALA A 196 -4.09 3.52 27.75
CA ALA A 196 -3.32 2.53 28.50
C ALA A 196 -1.80 2.62 28.22
N GLN A 197 -1.34 3.70 27.58
CA GLN A 197 0.06 3.94 27.24
C GLN A 197 0.64 2.89 26.30
N LYS A 198 -0.20 2.27 25.46
CA LYS A 198 0.24 1.28 24.49
C LYS A 198 0.29 1.89 23.11
N VAL A 199 1.40 1.64 22.42
CA VAL A 199 1.52 1.84 20.98
C VAL A 199 1.46 0.46 20.33
N VAL A 200 0.45 0.24 19.49
CA VAL A 200 0.22 -1.05 18.84
C VAL A 200 0.32 -0.90 17.32
N VAL A 201 1.06 -1.81 16.71
CA VAL A 201 1.14 -1.94 15.24
C VAL A 201 0.26 -3.10 14.81
N TRP A 202 -0.75 -2.81 14.01
CA TRP A 202 -1.74 -3.75 13.50
C TRP A 202 -1.43 -4.09 12.04
N ASP A 203 -1.47 -5.37 11.68
CA ASP A 203 -1.58 -5.82 10.28
C ASP A 203 -3.07 -6.00 9.94
N LEU A 204 -3.56 -5.19 9.00
CA LEU A 204 -4.92 -5.31 8.48
C LEU A 204 -5.06 -6.48 7.46
N GLY A 205 -3.94 -7.13 7.15
CA GLY A 205 -3.84 -8.21 6.20
C GLY A 205 -3.96 -7.75 4.74
N LEU A 206 -3.68 -8.67 3.83
CA LEU A 206 -3.94 -8.54 2.40
C LEU A 206 -5.34 -9.05 2.08
N SER A 207 -6.30 -8.72 2.94
CA SER A 207 -7.51 -9.52 3.13
C SER A 207 -8.26 -9.80 1.83
N SER A 208 -8.34 -11.07 1.40
CA SER A 208 -9.03 -11.59 0.20
C SER A 208 -10.55 -11.68 0.41
N ALA A 209 -11.21 -10.56 0.66
CA ALA A 209 -12.64 -10.47 0.97
C ALA A 209 -13.62 -11.13 -0.04
N LEU A 210 -13.14 -11.60 -1.19
CA LEU A 210 -13.98 -12.17 -2.25
C LEU A 210 -14.17 -13.70 -2.15
N GLU A 211 -13.44 -14.41 -1.27
CA GLU A 211 -13.48 -15.88 -1.26
C GLU A 211 -14.08 -16.51 0.00
N GLY A 212 -14.88 -15.78 0.78
CA GLY A 212 -15.60 -16.36 1.92
C GLY A 212 -14.73 -17.05 2.98
N GLY A 213 -13.40 -16.90 2.90
CA GLY A 213 -12.47 -17.38 3.90
C GLY A 213 -12.66 -16.61 5.20
N PRO A 214 -12.28 -17.20 6.35
CA PRO A 214 -12.33 -16.50 7.63
C PRO A 214 -11.60 -15.18 7.47
N GLU A 215 -12.34 -14.08 7.60
CA GLU A 215 -11.77 -12.76 7.47
C GLU A 215 -10.62 -12.65 8.46
N SER A 216 -9.41 -12.42 7.96
CA SER A 216 -8.25 -12.17 8.81
C SER A 216 -8.56 -10.93 9.64
N SER A 217 -8.92 -11.12 10.91
CA SER A 217 -9.01 -10.03 11.87
C SER A 217 -7.66 -9.32 11.92
N PRO A 218 -7.63 -8.00 12.21
CA PRO A 218 -6.38 -7.30 12.37
C PRO A 218 -5.55 -7.98 13.46
N GLN A 219 -4.29 -8.23 13.13
CA GLN A 219 -3.37 -8.88 14.04
C GLN A 219 -2.44 -7.83 14.62
N ALA A 220 -2.36 -7.75 15.95
CA ALA A 220 -1.31 -6.98 16.61
C ALA A 220 0.04 -7.65 16.31
N LEU A 221 0.91 -6.96 15.57
CA LEU A 221 2.27 -7.41 15.26
C LEU A 221 3.26 -7.02 16.35
N ALA A 222 3.04 -5.86 16.96
CA ALA A 222 3.90 -5.33 18.02
C ALA A 222 3.04 -4.50 18.98
N VAL A 223 3.31 -4.65 20.28
CA VAL A 223 2.74 -3.84 21.36
C VAL A 223 3.91 -3.27 22.14
N ILE A 224 3.89 -1.97 22.38
CA ILE A 224 4.97 -1.24 23.03
C ILE A 224 4.35 -0.41 24.14
N ASP A 225 4.78 -0.67 25.37
CA ASP A 225 4.44 0.17 26.51
C ASP A 225 5.27 1.45 26.43
N ALA A 226 4.59 2.56 26.31
CA ALA A 226 5.18 3.88 26.31
C ALA A 226 5.29 4.39 27.76
N PRO A 227 6.31 5.20 28.07
CA PRO A 227 6.52 5.68 29.44
C PRO A 227 5.37 6.59 29.88
N GLU A 228 4.94 6.41 31.14
CA GLU A 228 3.79 7.11 31.74
C GLU A 228 3.78 8.64 31.53
N ARG A 229 4.97 9.24 31.54
CA ARG A 229 5.14 10.69 31.42
C ARG A 229 4.68 11.26 30.08
N LEU A 230 4.57 10.47 29.02
CA LEU A 230 4.17 10.95 27.70
C LEU A 230 2.65 11.15 27.57
N PHE A 231 1.86 10.46 28.39
CA PHE A 231 0.40 10.38 28.24
C PHE A 231 -0.36 11.30 29.20
N SER A 232 0.29 11.84 30.24
CA SER A 232 -0.41 12.55 31.31
C SER A 232 -0.74 14.01 31.03
N ILE A 233 -0.09 14.66 30.05
CA ILE A 233 -0.17 16.14 29.89
C ILE A 233 -0.34 16.59 28.42
N TYR A 234 -0.13 15.71 27.45
CA TYR A 234 0.11 16.15 26.08
C TYR A 234 -0.72 15.42 25.03
N THR A 235 -0.98 16.11 23.92
CA THR A 235 -1.52 15.50 22.72
C THR A 235 -0.43 14.66 22.07
N ILE A 236 -0.70 13.37 21.91
CA ILE A 236 0.23 12.44 21.29
C ILE A 236 0.08 12.51 19.79
N MET A 237 1.21 12.56 19.08
CA MET A 237 1.26 12.51 17.63
C MET A 237 2.08 11.33 17.17
N LEU A 238 1.45 10.37 16.51
CA LEU A 238 2.13 9.27 15.82
C LEU A 238 2.58 9.73 14.44
N ARG A 239 3.89 9.62 14.20
CA ARG A 239 4.47 9.78 12.85
C ARG A 239 5.15 8.49 12.43
N VAL A 240 4.78 7.98 11.27
CA VAL A 240 5.44 6.82 10.65
C VAL A 240 6.32 7.33 9.51
N LEU A 241 7.61 7.05 9.60
CA LEU A 241 8.60 7.47 8.62
C LEU A 241 9.26 6.24 7.99
N PRO A 242 9.43 6.16 6.66
CA PRO A 242 10.24 5.10 6.07
C PRO A 242 11.71 5.28 6.51
N THR A 243 12.43 4.17 6.64
CA THR A 243 13.89 4.22 6.85
C THR A 243 14.62 4.66 5.59
N LYS A 244 15.88 5.11 5.73
CA LYS A 244 16.70 5.61 4.60
C LYS A 244 16.85 4.60 3.47
N ASP A 245 16.84 3.32 3.79
CA ASP A 245 16.92 2.19 2.86
C ASP A 245 15.54 1.69 2.39
N SER A 246 14.45 2.31 2.86
CA SER A 246 13.06 1.93 2.54
C SER A 246 12.74 0.45 2.78
N SER A 247 13.51 -0.20 3.66
CA SER A 247 13.32 -1.62 4.03
C SER A 247 12.41 -1.79 5.23
N SER A 248 12.15 -0.71 5.98
CA SER A 248 11.38 -0.72 7.21
C SER A 248 10.75 0.64 7.48
N TYR A 249 9.96 0.69 8.55
CA TYR A 249 9.36 1.92 9.05
C TYR A 249 9.89 2.22 10.45
N ARG A 250 10.04 3.52 10.71
CA ARG A 250 10.27 4.09 12.03
C ARG A 250 8.97 4.71 12.51
N VAL A 251 8.47 4.23 13.63
CA VAL A 251 7.37 4.89 14.34
C VAL A 251 7.99 5.86 15.33
N VAL A 252 7.63 7.13 15.21
CA VAL A 252 8.05 8.21 16.10
C VAL A 252 6.82 8.65 16.87
N LEU A 253 6.89 8.50 18.19
CA LEU A 253 5.91 9.05 19.11
C LEU A 253 6.33 10.48 19.46
N GLY A 254 5.60 11.44 18.91
CA GLY A 254 5.74 12.86 19.23
C GLY A 254 4.77 13.26 20.33
N VAL A 255 5.14 14.33 21.02
CA VAL A 255 4.35 14.97 22.05
C VAL A 255 4.17 16.41 21.61
N ASP A 256 2.94 16.82 21.33
CA ASP A 256 2.65 18.23 21.05
C ASP A 256 2.48 18.95 22.39
N THR A 257 3.49 19.71 22.77
CA THR A 257 3.40 20.65 23.88
C THR A 257 2.69 21.88 23.33
N HIS A 258 1.36 21.89 23.42
CA HIS A 258 0.58 23.11 23.23
C HIS A 258 0.95 24.11 24.33
N ASP A 259 2.11 24.76 24.21
CA ASP A 259 2.36 26.06 24.82
C ASP A 259 1.48 27.06 24.08
N THR A 260 0.24 27.16 24.54
CA THR A 260 -0.80 28.07 24.04
C THR A 260 -0.52 29.54 24.35
N ASN A 261 0.70 29.89 24.76
CA ASN A 261 1.03 31.23 25.28
C ASN A 261 2.14 32.00 24.53
N ASP A 262 2.83 31.41 23.55
CA ASP A 262 3.98 32.08 22.88
C ASP A 262 3.68 32.58 21.44
N TRP A 263 2.49 33.11 21.20
CA TRP A 263 2.16 33.83 19.94
C TRP A 263 2.10 35.36 20.08
N LYS A 264 2.86 35.96 21.01
CA LYS A 264 3.00 37.43 21.08
C LYS A 264 4.39 37.90 20.70
#